data_AF-A0A972WWV0-F1
#
_entry.id   AF-A0A972WWV0-F1
#
_cell.length_a   1.000
_cell.length_b   1.000
_cell.length_c   1.000
_cell.angle_alpha   90.00
_cell.angle_beta   90.00
_cell.angle_gamma   90.00
#
_symmetry.space_group_name_H-M   'P 1'
#
loop_
_entity.id
_entity.type
_entity.pdbx_description
1 polymer ?
#
loop_
_entity_poly.entity_id
_entity_poly.type
_entity_poly.pdbx_seq_one_letter_code
_entity_poly.pdbx_strand_id
1 'polypeptide(L)'
;MTEFKNPFTDFDPKQFMGEFKIPNFDADAMMAASKKNFEALAQANQIMIESMQAVAQRQAQIMREAAEQASAAIQDMTKTGAPEQKLAQQADMVKSAMEKAMSNARELAELATKSNQEAVDVINKRVTESLDELREVAVKAGAKK
;
A
#
# COMPACT_ATOMS: atom_id res chain seq x y z
N MET A 1 1.05 31.98 -31.89
CA MET A 1 1.43 30.80 -31.07
C MET A 1 1.94 31.35 -29.75
N THR A 2 1.25 31.11 -28.65
CA THR A 2 1.67 31.56 -27.31
C THR A 2 2.78 30.65 -26.80
N GLU A 3 3.96 31.19 -26.57
CA GLU A 3 5.06 30.48 -25.92
C GLU A 3 4.63 30.05 -24.51
N PHE A 4 4.67 28.75 -24.23
CA PHE A 4 4.49 28.22 -22.89
C PHE A 4 5.80 28.39 -22.12
N LYS A 5 5.88 29.42 -21.28
CA LYS A 5 7.04 29.67 -20.42
C LYS A 5 7.02 28.64 -19.28
N ASN A 6 8.03 27.77 -19.24
CA ASN A 6 8.15 26.75 -18.22
C ASN A 6 8.44 27.40 -16.85
N PRO A 7 7.55 27.33 -15.84
CA PRO A 7 7.70 28.05 -14.58
C PRO A 7 8.88 27.55 -13.73
N PHE A 8 9.56 26.48 -14.16
CA PHE A 8 10.70 25.88 -13.48
C PHE A 8 12.07 26.36 -14.01
N THR A 9 12.12 27.08 -15.14
CA THR A 9 13.40 27.58 -15.70
C THR A 9 13.86 28.90 -15.06
N ASP A 10 12.95 29.60 -14.39
CA ASP A 10 13.24 30.86 -13.68
C ASP A 10 13.67 30.62 -12.22
N PHE A 11 13.87 29.36 -11.80
CA PHE A 11 14.39 29.03 -10.47
C PHE A 11 15.92 29.19 -10.47
N ASP A 12 16.42 30.31 -9.96
CA ASP A 12 17.85 30.53 -9.68
C ASP A 12 18.18 30.16 -8.22
N PRO A 13 18.82 29.00 -7.96
CA PRO A 13 19.16 28.58 -6.61
C PRO A 13 20.13 29.54 -5.90
N LYS A 14 20.89 30.35 -6.66
CA LYS A 14 21.86 31.30 -6.11
C LYS A 14 21.20 32.56 -5.57
N GLN A 15 20.10 33.02 -6.17
CA GLN A 15 19.30 34.12 -5.62
C GLN A 15 18.64 33.72 -4.29
N PHE A 16 18.11 32.49 -4.20
CA PHE A 16 17.47 32.00 -2.97
C PHE A 16 18.48 31.73 -1.83
N MET A 17 19.68 31.22 -2.15
CA MET A 17 20.74 30.99 -1.15
C MET A 17 21.51 32.26 -0.75
N GLY A 18 21.54 33.29 -1.60
CA GLY A 18 22.26 34.53 -1.34
C GLY A 18 21.64 35.40 -0.25
N GLU A 19 20.30 35.38 -0.13
CA GLU A 19 19.54 36.19 0.84
C GLU A 19 19.20 35.41 2.13
N PHE A 20 19.10 34.07 2.07
CA PHE A 20 18.94 33.21 3.24
C PHE A 20 20.27 32.54 3.64
N LYS A 21 21.20 33.33 4.19
CA LYS A 21 22.28 32.75 5.00
C LYS A 21 21.67 32.22 6.30
N ILE A 22 21.22 30.96 6.30
CA ILE A 22 20.80 30.28 7.54
C ILE A 22 22.06 30.11 8.41
N PRO A 23 22.19 30.86 9.54
CA PRO A 23 23.31 30.66 10.44
C PRO A 23 23.23 29.24 11.00
N ASN A 24 24.35 28.52 11.04
CA ASN A 24 24.45 27.12 11.50
C ASN A 24 23.75 26.05 10.62
N PHE A 25 23.87 26.14 9.29
CA PHE A 25 23.43 25.08 8.36
C PHE A 25 24.20 23.77 8.58
N ASP A 26 23.49 22.72 9.01
CA ASP A 26 24.04 21.36 9.23
C ASP A 26 23.75 20.49 7.99
N ALA A 27 24.68 20.51 7.03
CA ALA A 27 24.56 19.79 5.76
C ALA A 27 24.50 18.27 5.95
N ASP A 28 25.20 17.74 6.95
CA ASP A 28 25.23 16.32 7.27
C ASP A 28 23.88 15.86 7.82
N ALA A 29 23.26 16.66 8.70
CA ALA A 29 21.91 16.39 9.20
C ALA A 29 20.87 16.42 8.09
N MET A 30 20.96 17.38 7.16
CA MET A 30 20.08 17.47 5.97
C MET A 30 20.23 16.26 5.05
N MET A 31 21.47 15.82 4.79
CA MET A 31 21.74 14.64 3.96
C MET A 31 21.24 13.36 4.63
N ALA A 32 21.43 13.23 5.95
CA ALA A 32 20.90 12.12 6.73
C ALA A 32 19.36 12.08 6.72
N ALA A 33 18.69 13.23 6.91
CA ALA A 33 17.23 13.34 6.82
C ALA A 33 16.72 12.97 5.42
N SER A 34 17.41 13.43 4.36
CA SER A 34 17.08 13.09 2.98
C SER A 34 17.20 11.59 2.70
N LYS A 35 18.25 10.95 3.24
CA LYS A 35 18.43 9.50 3.16
C LYS A 35 17.30 8.75 3.85
N LYS A 36 16.93 9.14 5.08
CA LYS A 36 15.81 8.53 5.82
C LYS A 36 14.47 8.70 5.09
N ASN A 37 14.25 9.84 4.44
CA ASN A 37 13.05 10.06 3.62
C ASN A 37 12.99 9.06 2.45
N PHE A 38 14.12 8.86 1.76
CA PHE A 38 14.20 7.89 0.67
C PHE A 38 13.98 6.45 1.15
N GLU A 39 14.55 6.08 2.30
CA GLU A 39 14.36 4.76 2.91
C GLU A 39 12.89 4.52 3.30
N ALA A 40 12.21 5.52 3.87
CA ALA A 40 10.80 5.41 4.21
C ALA A 40 9.91 5.25 2.96
N LEU A 41 10.19 6.01 1.88
CA LEU A 41 9.49 5.85 0.61
C LEU A 41 9.76 4.48 -0.04
N ALA A 42 11.01 4.02 0.02
CA ALA A 42 11.37 2.69 -0.49
C ALA A 42 10.65 1.58 0.29
N GLN A 43 10.59 1.69 1.62
CA GLN A 43 9.88 0.74 2.47
C GLN A 43 8.37 0.75 2.20
N ALA A 44 7.74 1.92 2.09
CA ALA A 44 6.33 2.03 1.73
C ALA A 44 6.04 1.39 0.37
N ASN A 45 6.89 1.64 -0.64
CA ASN A 45 6.76 1.01 -1.95
C ASN A 45 6.95 -0.51 -1.89
N GLN A 46 7.88 -1.00 -1.07
CA GLN A 46 8.09 -2.43 -0.87
C GLN A 46 6.84 -3.10 -0.29
N ILE A 47 6.22 -2.50 0.74
CA ILE A 47 4.95 -3.00 1.32
C ILE A 47 3.86 -3.10 0.25
N MET A 48 3.76 -2.10 -0.64
CA MET A 48 2.77 -2.12 -1.72
C MET A 48 3.05 -3.25 -2.74
N ILE A 49 4.31 -3.49 -3.09
CA ILE A 49 4.70 -4.59 -4.00
C ILE A 49 4.41 -5.95 -3.36
N GLU A 50 4.77 -6.14 -2.10
CA GLU A 50 4.48 -7.36 -1.34
C GLU A 50 2.96 -7.61 -1.24
N SER A 51 2.17 -6.56 -1.05
CA SER A 51 0.72 -6.64 -1.08
C SER A 51 0.18 -7.07 -2.44
N MET A 52 0.70 -6.54 -3.54
CA MET A 52 0.30 -6.95 -4.89
C MET A 52 0.61 -8.42 -5.12
N GLN A 53 1.77 -8.89 -4.68
CA GLN A 53 2.15 -10.29 -4.74
C GLN A 53 1.21 -11.17 -3.90
N ALA A 54 0.88 -10.75 -2.67
CA ALA A 54 -0.03 -11.48 -1.79
C ALA A 54 -1.44 -11.59 -2.40
N VAL A 55 -1.96 -10.51 -3.00
CA VAL A 55 -3.25 -10.51 -3.71
C VAL A 55 -3.20 -11.47 -4.91
N ALA A 56 -2.14 -11.43 -5.72
CA ALA A 56 -1.99 -12.32 -6.87
C ALA A 56 -1.93 -13.80 -6.46
N GLN A 57 -1.19 -14.11 -5.40
CA GLN A 57 -1.12 -15.46 -4.83
C GLN A 57 -2.49 -15.93 -4.34
N ARG A 58 -3.23 -15.06 -3.62
CA ARG A 58 -4.57 -15.41 -3.15
C ARG A 58 -5.55 -15.62 -4.30
N GLN A 59 -5.49 -14.80 -5.34
CA GLN A 59 -6.34 -14.97 -6.51
C GLN A 59 -6.05 -16.29 -7.26
N ALA A 60 -4.79 -16.70 -7.35
CA ALA A 60 -4.41 -18.01 -7.88
C ALA A 60 -4.89 -19.18 -7.01
N GLN A 61 -4.97 -18.99 -5.69
CA GLN A 61 -5.54 -19.98 -4.78
C GLN A 61 -7.07 -20.08 -4.95
N ILE A 62 -7.78 -18.95 -5.03
CA ILE A 62 -9.22 -18.92 -5.28
C ILE A 62 -9.57 -19.64 -6.59
N MET A 63 -8.77 -19.45 -7.65
CA MET A 63 -8.97 -20.17 -8.92
C MET A 63 -8.81 -21.68 -8.79
N ARG A 64 -7.81 -22.15 -8.02
CA ARG A 64 -7.62 -23.58 -7.74
C ARG A 64 -8.80 -24.15 -6.95
N GLU A 65 -9.21 -23.46 -5.90
CA GLU A 65 -10.37 -23.85 -5.08
C GLU A 65 -11.67 -23.89 -5.92
N ALA A 66 -11.84 -22.97 -6.87
CA ALA A 66 -12.99 -22.96 -7.77
C ALA A 66 -12.97 -24.14 -8.76
N ALA A 67 -11.80 -24.50 -9.31
CA ALA A 67 -11.64 -25.65 -10.21
C ALA A 67 -11.91 -26.99 -9.50
N GLU A 68 -11.45 -27.12 -8.25
CA GLU A 68 -11.75 -28.27 -7.39
C GLU A 68 -13.25 -28.38 -7.11
N GLN A 69 -13.92 -27.26 -6.80
CA GLN A 69 -15.37 -27.23 -6.58
C GLN A 69 -16.16 -27.59 -7.83
N ALA A 70 -15.76 -27.09 -9.00
CA ALA A 70 -16.39 -27.44 -10.26
C ALA A 70 -16.27 -28.93 -10.56
N SER A 71 -15.07 -29.50 -10.34
CA SER A 71 -14.84 -30.95 -10.48
C SER A 71 -15.71 -31.78 -9.55
N ALA A 72 -15.83 -31.36 -8.27
CA ALA A 72 -16.68 -32.02 -7.29
C ALA A 72 -18.16 -31.94 -7.66
N ALA A 73 -18.64 -30.78 -8.14
CA ALA A 73 -20.03 -30.60 -8.58
C ALA A 73 -20.37 -31.50 -9.78
N ILE A 74 -19.44 -31.65 -10.74
CA ILE A 74 -19.61 -32.56 -11.88
C ILE A 74 -19.70 -34.01 -11.40
N GLN A 75 -18.84 -34.43 -10.46
CA GLN A 75 -18.92 -35.77 -9.88
C GLN A 75 -20.24 -36.00 -9.15
N ASP A 76 -20.72 -35.03 -8.38
CA ASP A 76 -22.00 -35.14 -7.67
C ASP A 76 -23.20 -35.21 -8.63
N MET A 77 -23.15 -34.51 -9.78
CA MET A 77 -24.19 -34.60 -10.81
C MET A 77 -24.34 -36.00 -11.42
N THR A 78 -23.27 -36.82 -11.40
CA THR A 78 -23.33 -38.21 -11.89
C THR A 78 -23.99 -39.18 -10.90
N LYS A 79 -24.24 -38.76 -9.66
CA LYS A 79 -24.91 -39.58 -8.65
C LYS A 79 -26.43 -39.60 -8.88
N THR A 80 -27.02 -40.80 -8.84
CA THR A 80 -28.46 -41.00 -8.99
C THR A 80 -29.19 -40.69 -7.67
N GLY A 81 -30.34 -40.01 -7.71
CA GLY A 81 -31.08 -39.62 -6.50
C GLY A 81 -32.48 -39.05 -6.78
N ALA A 82 -33.34 -39.01 -5.76
CA ALA A 82 -34.73 -38.54 -5.85
C ALA A 82 -34.82 -37.02 -6.16
N PRO A 83 -35.89 -36.54 -6.82
CA PRO A 83 -36.04 -35.13 -7.20
C PRO A 83 -35.91 -34.15 -6.02
N GLU A 84 -36.47 -34.49 -4.86
CA GLU A 84 -36.39 -33.65 -3.65
C GLU A 84 -34.96 -33.55 -3.10
N GLN A 85 -34.18 -34.63 -3.17
CA GLN A 85 -32.77 -34.65 -2.77
C GLN A 85 -31.92 -33.78 -3.72
N LYS A 86 -32.22 -33.79 -5.03
CA LYS A 86 -31.52 -32.95 -6.00
C LYS A 86 -31.78 -31.46 -5.78
N LEU A 87 -33.01 -31.07 -5.44
CA LEU A 87 -33.35 -29.69 -5.10
C LEU A 87 -32.63 -29.20 -3.84
N ALA A 88 -32.60 -30.02 -2.78
CA ALA A 88 -31.86 -29.69 -1.56
C ALA A 88 -30.35 -29.52 -1.82
N GLN A 89 -29.75 -30.46 -2.59
CA GLN A 89 -28.34 -30.36 -2.97
C GLN A 89 -28.02 -29.11 -3.78
N GLN A 90 -28.91 -28.71 -4.70
CA GLN A 90 -28.73 -27.46 -5.46
C GLN A 90 -28.75 -26.23 -4.56
N ALA A 91 -29.69 -26.17 -3.60
CA ALA A 91 -29.76 -25.08 -2.65
C ALA A 91 -28.49 -25.00 -1.77
N ASP A 92 -27.99 -26.14 -1.29
CA ASP A 92 -26.77 -26.21 -0.49
C ASP A 92 -25.53 -25.81 -1.30
N MET A 93 -25.44 -26.21 -2.57
CA MET A 93 -24.36 -25.80 -3.47
C MET A 93 -24.34 -24.28 -3.69
N VAL A 94 -25.51 -23.67 -3.97
CA VAL A 94 -25.62 -22.22 -4.16
C VAL A 94 -25.24 -21.48 -2.87
N LYS A 95 -25.73 -21.93 -1.71
CA LYS A 95 -25.41 -21.35 -0.42
C LYS A 95 -23.90 -21.39 -0.14
N SER A 96 -23.28 -22.56 -0.32
CA SER A 96 -21.84 -22.75 -0.13
C SER A 96 -21.01 -21.86 -1.07
N ALA A 97 -21.43 -21.73 -2.33
CA ALA A 97 -20.78 -20.85 -3.30
C ALA A 97 -20.85 -19.36 -2.90
N MET A 98 -22.01 -18.89 -2.41
CA MET A 98 -22.17 -17.51 -1.92
C MET A 98 -21.33 -17.24 -0.67
N GLU A 99 -21.32 -18.15 0.30
CA GLU A 99 -20.50 -18.02 1.52
C GLU A 99 -19.01 -17.91 1.19
N LYS A 100 -18.52 -18.75 0.27
CA LYS A 100 -17.13 -18.69 -0.20
C LYS A 100 -16.81 -17.42 -0.96
N ALA A 101 -17.69 -16.97 -1.86
CA ALA A 101 -17.50 -15.72 -2.59
C ALA A 101 -17.38 -14.52 -1.64
N MET A 102 -18.22 -14.48 -0.60
CA MET A 102 -18.16 -13.45 0.44
C MET A 102 -16.88 -13.53 1.28
N SER A 103 -16.44 -14.74 1.64
CA SER A 103 -15.16 -14.93 2.37
C SER A 103 -13.99 -14.42 1.54
N ASN A 104 -13.91 -14.83 0.27
CA ASN A 104 -12.85 -14.42 -0.64
C ASN A 104 -12.83 -12.90 -0.84
N ALA A 105 -14.00 -12.26 -0.97
CA ALA A 105 -14.10 -10.81 -1.08
C ALA A 105 -13.62 -10.08 0.17
N ARG A 106 -13.95 -10.60 1.37
CA ARG A 106 -13.48 -10.03 2.65
C ARG A 106 -11.97 -10.14 2.80
N GLU A 107 -11.39 -11.31 2.54
CA GLU A 107 -9.94 -11.51 2.63
C GLU A 107 -9.16 -10.60 1.68
N LEU A 108 -9.63 -10.43 0.44
CA LEU A 108 -9.01 -9.51 -0.51
C LEU A 108 -9.11 -8.04 -0.05
N ALA A 109 -10.26 -7.65 0.52
CA ALA A 109 -10.44 -6.30 1.06
C ALA A 109 -9.56 -6.05 2.30
N GLU A 110 -9.41 -7.04 3.17
CA GLU A 110 -8.53 -6.99 4.34
C GLU A 110 -7.06 -6.85 3.92
N LEU A 111 -6.60 -7.65 2.94
CA LEU A 111 -5.24 -7.55 2.40
C LEU A 111 -4.95 -6.15 1.85
N ALA A 112 -5.86 -5.60 1.04
CA ALA A 112 -5.70 -4.27 0.46
C ALA A 112 -5.76 -3.15 1.51
N THR A 113 -6.63 -3.28 2.53
CA THR A 113 -6.75 -2.28 3.58
C THR A 113 -5.53 -2.27 4.49
N LYS A 114 -5.05 -3.47 4.86
CA LYS A 114 -3.89 -3.64 5.74
C LYS A 114 -2.63 -3.07 5.11
N SER A 115 -2.35 -3.35 3.84
CA SER A 115 -1.14 -2.84 3.18
C SER A 115 -1.15 -1.32 3.04
N ASN A 116 -2.31 -0.73 2.74
CA ASN A 116 -2.46 0.74 2.73
C ASN A 116 -2.21 1.35 4.12
N GLN A 117 -2.70 0.73 5.19
CA GLN A 117 -2.45 1.18 6.56
C GLN A 117 -0.96 1.10 6.91
N GLU A 118 -0.31 -0.04 6.65
CA GLU A 118 1.12 -0.23 6.94
C GLU A 118 2.00 0.77 6.17
N ALA A 119 1.71 1.02 4.89
CA ALA A 119 2.43 2.03 4.11
C ALA A 119 2.22 3.45 4.66
N VAL A 120 0.99 3.81 5.05
CA VAL A 120 0.69 5.11 5.65
C VAL A 120 1.36 5.27 7.01
N ASP A 121 1.43 4.22 7.82
CA ASP A 121 2.09 4.25 9.14
C ASP A 121 3.60 4.51 9.01
N VAL A 122 4.26 3.91 8.01
CA VAL A 122 5.67 4.21 7.69
C VAL A 122 5.87 5.68 7.36
N ILE A 123 5.00 6.25 6.51
CA ILE A 123 5.08 7.66 6.12
C ILE A 123 4.78 8.58 7.32
N ASN A 124 3.73 8.30 8.08
CA ASN A 124 3.36 9.07 9.28
C ASN A 124 4.50 9.10 10.29
N LYS A 125 5.10 7.95 10.58
CA LYS A 125 6.27 7.87 11.46
C LYS A 125 7.40 8.76 10.96
N ARG A 126 7.70 8.72 9.67
CA ARG A 126 8.78 9.54 9.10
C ARG A 126 8.47 11.04 9.15
N VAL A 127 7.22 11.43 8.96
CA VAL A 127 6.77 12.82 9.13
C VAL A 127 7.00 13.28 10.58
N THR A 128 6.61 12.48 11.57
CA THR A 128 6.84 12.80 12.99
C THR A 128 8.33 12.94 13.29
N GLU A 129 9.16 11.99 12.86
CA GLU A 129 10.60 12.06 13.04
C GLU A 129 11.22 13.29 12.33
N SER A 130 10.71 13.69 11.17
CA SER A 130 11.17 14.89 10.46
C SER A 130 10.87 16.17 11.26
N LEU A 131 9.73 16.24 11.94
CA LEU A 131 9.37 17.36 12.80
C LEU A 131 10.27 17.42 14.04
N ASP A 132 10.62 16.27 14.61
CA ASP A 132 11.56 16.19 15.74
C ASP A 132 12.97 16.62 15.33
N GLU A 133 13.45 16.18 14.17
CA GLU A 133 14.73 16.60 13.60
C GLU A 133 14.78 18.12 13.37
N LEU A 134 13.71 18.71 12.83
CA LEU A 134 13.59 20.17 12.67
C LEU A 134 13.61 20.90 14.03
N ARG A 135 12.92 20.37 15.03
CA ARG A 135 12.93 20.92 16.39
C ARG A 135 14.32 20.89 16.98
N GLU A 136 15.06 19.79 16.82
CA GLU A 136 16.44 19.68 17.30
C GLU A 136 17.37 20.70 16.65
N VAL A 137 17.26 20.88 15.33
CA VAL A 137 18.03 21.89 14.58
C VAL A 137 17.70 23.30 15.10
N ALA A 138 16.42 23.62 15.32
CA ALA A 138 16.00 24.91 15.86
C ALA A 138 16.54 25.18 17.27
N VAL A 139 16.50 24.19 18.16
CA VAL A 139 17.05 24.29 19.52
C VAL A 139 18.57 24.48 19.48
N LYS A 140 19.30 23.71 18.65
CA LYS A 140 20.75 23.85 18.49
C LYS A 140 21.15 25.21 17.91
N ALA A 141 20.33 25.78 17.02
CA ALA A 141 20.55 27.12 16.47
C ALA A 141 20.33 28.23 17.53
N GLY A 142 19.33 28.06 18.40
CA GLY A 142 19.04 29.00 19.50
C GLY A 142 20.02 28.94 20.67
N ALA A 143 20.58 27.76 20.97
CA ALA A 143 21.53 27.56 22.07
C ALA A 143 22.97 28.06 21.78
N LYS A 144 23.26 28.46 20.53
CA LYS A 144 24.56 29.03 20.11
C LYS A 144 24.55 30.57 19.96
N LYS A 145 23.49 31.25 20.41
CA LYS A 145 23.44 32.71 20.60
C LYS A 145 23.86 33.07 22.02
#